data_AF-A0A317JNG5-F1
#
_entry.id   AF-A0A317JNG5-F1
#
_cell.length_a   1.000
_cell.length_b   1.000
_cell.length_c   1.000
_cell.angle_alpha   90.00
_cell.angle_beta   90.00
_cell.angle_gamma   90.00
#
_symmetry.space_group_name_H-M   'P 1'
#
loop_
_entity.id
_entity.type
_entity.pdbx_description
1 polymer ?
#
loop_
_entity_poly.entity_id
_entity_poly.type
_entity_poly.pdbx_seq_one_letter_code
_entity_poly.pdbx_strand_id
1 'polypeptide(L)'
;MKGIFRYDPKATPDDLFARVSRAAKTGVADIRRDEMSSNSTHAILSAMTEARLQVFYAIADHQPSSMYQLAQNLKRDQANVLRDEPWKA
;
A
#
# COMPACT_ATOMS: atom_id res chain seq x y z
N MET A 1 -8.13 -6.23 -5.87
CA MET A 1 -6.83 -5.65 -6.31
C MET A 1 -5.83 -5.84 -5.18
N LYS A 2 -4.74 -6.58 -5.44
CA LYS A 2 -3.55 -6.64 -4.58
C LYS A 2 -2.70 -5.43 -4.94
N GLY A 3 -2.29 -4.63 -3.96
CA GLY A 3 -1.68 -3.32 -4.22
C GLY A 3 -0.91 -2.81 -3.01
N ILE A 4 0.41 -2.74 -3.15
CA ILE A 4 1.40 -2.12 -2.26
C ILE A 4 1.31 -0.61 -2.48
N PHE A 5 0.98 0.14 -1.44
CA PHE A 5 0.99 1.60 -1.52
C PHE A 5 2.40 2.12 -1.21
N ARG A 6 3.01 2.83 -2.17
CA ARG A 6 4.29 3.50 -1.97
C ARG A 6 4.08 5.01 -1.90
N TYR A 7 4.44 5.60 -0.77
CA TYR A 7 4.57 7.04 -0.69
C TYR A 7 5.85 7.47 -1.42
N ASP A 8 5.70 8.31 -2.45
CA ASP A 8 6.82 8.88 -3.18
C ASP A 8 6.63 10.40 -3.27
N PRO A 9 7.31 11.19 -2.41
CA PRO A 9 7.15 12.65 -2.38
C PRO A 9 7.72 13.34 -3.63
N LYS A 10 8.52 12.62 -4.43
CA LYS A 10 9.06 13.12 -5.70
C LYS A 10 8.21 12.71 -6.90
N ALA A 11 7.16 11.92 -6.70
CA ALA A 11 6.27 11.54 -7.78
C ALA A 11 5.58 12.79 -8.34
N THR A 12 5.95 13.15 -9.56
CA THR A 12 5.31 14.22 -10.32
C THR A 12 4.34 13.63 -11.35
N PRO A 13 3.30 14.39 -11.76
CA PRO A 13 2.46 14.00 -12.89
C PRO A 13 3.28 13.74 -14.16
N ASP A 14 4.37 14.49 -14.37
CA ASP A 14 5.25 14.38 -15.52
C ASP A 14 5.97 13.03 -15.58
N ASP A 15 6.41 12.49 -14.44
CA ASP A 15 7.00 11.15 -14.36
C ASP A 15 5.99 10.07 -14.76
N LEU A 16 4.71 10.25 -14.40
CA LEU A 16 3.64 9.35 -14.80
C LEU A 16 3.45 9.36 -16.32
N PHE A 17 3.38 10.55 -16.94
CA PHE A 17 3.27 10.70 -18.39
C PHE A 17 4.50 10.15 -19.12
N ALA A 18 5.71 10.35 -18.59
CA ALA A 18 6.94 9.81 -19.15
C ALA A 18 6.95 8.27 -19.14
N ARG A 19 6.46 7.64 -18.06
CA ARG A 19 6.34 6.18 -17.96
C ARG A 19 5.28 5.63 -18.90
N VAL A 20 4.11 6.28 -19.00
CA VAL A 20 3.04 5.91 -19.94
C VAL A 20 3.51 6.02 -21.39
N SER A 21 4.19 7.13 -21.74
CA SER A 21 4.75 7.33 -23.08
C SER A 21 5.80 6.27 -23.43
N ARG A 22 6.66 5.91 -22.46
CA ARG A 22 7.67 4.86 -22.64
C ARG A 22 7.04 3.48 -22.81
N ALA A 23 6.02 3.15 -22.02
CA ALA A 23 5.29 1.88 -22.13
C ALA A 23 4.57 1.76 -23.49
N ALA A 24 3.96 2.86 -23.96
CA ALA A 24 3.31 2.91 -25.27
C ALA A 24 4.30 2.74 -26.43
N LYS A 25 5.50 3.31 -26.32
CA LYS A 25 6.56 3.20 -27.36
C LYS A 25 7.27 1.85 -27.38
N THR A 26 7.45 1.23 -26.23
CA THR A 26 8.26 0.01 -26.09
C THR A 26 7.45 -1.28 -26.01
N GLY A 27 6.14 -1.18 -25.77
CA GLY A 27 5.28 -2.34 -25.52
C GLY A 27 5.52 -3.03 -24.17
N VAL A 28 6.53 -2.58 -23.41
CA VAL A 28 6.85 -3.11 -22.08
C VAL A 28 6.13 -2.25 -21.04
N ALA A 29 5.16 -2.86 -20.36
CA ALA A 29 4.46 -2.20 -19.26
C ALA A 29 5.44 -1.93 -18.12
N ASP A 30 5.88 -0.67 -17.96
CA ASP A 30 6.53 -0.18 -16.74
C ASP A 30 5.48 0.03 -15.63
N ILE A 31 4.55 -0.91 -15.51
CA ILE A 31 3.49 -0.92 -14.52
C ILE A 31 3.91 -1.98 -13.51
N ARG A 32 4.31 -1.54 -12.32
CA ARG A 32 4.41 -2.43 -11.17
C ARG A 32 2.98 -2.85 -10.83
N ARG A 33 2.61 -4.05 -11.27
CA ARG A 33 1.21 -4.54 -11.31
C ARG A 33 0.47 -4.39 -10.00
N ASP A 34 1.19 -4.51 -8.90
CA ASP A 34 0.66 -4.46 -7.54
C ASP A 34 1.23 -3.26 -6.77
N GLU A 35 1.58 -2.14 -7.41
CA GLU A 35 2.09 -0.96 -6.70
C GLU A 35 1.33 0.32 -7.10
N MET A 36 0.77 1.00 -6.11
CA MET A 36 0.16 2.32 -6.29
C MET A 36 1.04 3.36 -5.59
N SER A 37 1.67 4.22 -6.38
CA SER A 37 2.51 5.31 -5.87
C SER A 37 1.75 6.63 -5.89
N SER A 38 1.74 7.35 -4.77
CA SER A 38 1.14 8.68 -4.66
C SER A 38 2.04 9.60 -3.86
N ASN A 39 2.07 10.88 -4.26
CA ASN A 39 2.73 11.96 -3.52
C ASN A 39 1.82 12.55 -2.41
N SER A 40 0.56 12.11 -2.35
CA SER A 40 -0.41 12.53 -1.35
C SER A 40 -0.77 11.39 -0.42
N THR A 41 -0.36 11.54 0.85
CA THR A 41 -0.74 10.64 1.94
C THR A 41 -2.25 10.63 2.13
N HIS A 42 -2.93 11.77 1.91
CA HIS A 42 -4.39 11.86 1.97
C HIS A 42 -5.06 10.99 0.90
N ALA A 43 -4.54 11.01 -0.34
CA ALA A 43 -5.06 10.17 -1.41
C ALA A 43 -4.87 8.67 -1.10
N ILE A 44 -3.71 8.28 -0.54
CA ILE A 44 -3.46 6.90 -0.10
C ILE A 44 -4.47 6.49 0.98
N LEU A 45 -4.66 7.33 2.01
CA LEU A 45 -5.58 7.06 3.11
C LEU A 45 -7.04 7.00 2.64
N SER A 46 -7.45 7.85 1.69
CA SER A 46 -8.82 7.85 1.15
C SER A 46 -9.18 6.58 0.36
N ALA A 47 -8.18 5.87 -0.16
CA ALA A 47 -8.37 4.62 -0.88
C ALA A 47 -8.37 3.37 0.05
N MET A 48 -8.12 3.56 1.36
CA MET A 48 -8.04 2.46 2.32
C MET A 48 -9.35 2.25 3.06
N THR A 49 -9.69 0.99 3.32
CA THR A 49 -10.78 0.63 4.23
C THR A 49 -10.37 0.94 5.68
N GLU A 50 -11.36 1.22 6.53
CA GLU A 50 -11.12 1.49 7.95
C GLU A 50 -10.32 0.35 8.63
N ALA A 51 -10.61 -0.90 8.28
CA ALA A 51 -9.89 -2.06 8.80
C ALA A 51 -8.39 -2.05 8.43
N ARG A 52 -8.04 -1.61 7.21
CA ARG A 52 -6.63 -1.44 6.80
C ARG A 52 -5.98 -0.28 7.52
N LEU A 53 -6.68 0.82 7.71
CA LEU A 53 -6.18 1.95 8.48
C LEU A 53 -5.86 1.55 9.93
N GLN A 54 -6.73 0.78 10.58
CA GLN A 54 -6.48 0.26 11.92
C GLN A 54 -5.22 -0.62 11.98
N VAL A 55 -5.01 -1.47 10.98
CA VAL A 55 -3.77 -2.27 10.84
C VAL A 55 -2.55 -1.37 10.70
N PHE A 56 -2.62 -0.35 9.84
CA PHE A 56 -1.54 0.63 9.68
C PHE A 56 -1.21 1.37 10.97
N TYR A 57 -2.24 1.86 11.68
CA TYR A 57 -2.06 2.54 12.96
C TYR A 57 -1.44 1.62 14.00
N ALA A 58 -1.92 0.37 14.14
CA ALA A 58 -1.36 -0.57 15.10
C ALA A 58 0.10 -0.96 14.79
N ILE A 59 0.48 -1.01 13.51
CA ILE A 59 1.88 -1.21 13.11
C ILE A 59 2.73 0.01 13.49
N ALA A 60 2.25 1.21 13.19
CA ALA A 60 2.99 2.45 13.44
C ALA A 60 3.16 2.74 14.93
N ASP A 61 2.11 2.54 15.73
CA ASP A 61 2.06 2.92 17.14
C ASP A 61 2.71 1.88 18.06
N HIS A 62 2.58 0.59 17.74
CA HIS A 62 3.03 -0.49 18.62
C HIS A 62 4.22 -1.30 18.09
N GLN A 63 4.65 -1.06 16.84
CA GLN A 63 5.79 -1.73 16.20
C GLN A 63 5.86 -3.24 16.50
N PRO A 64 4.78 -3.99 16.24
CA PRO A 64 4.72 -5.40 16.60
C PRO A 64 5.80 -6.20 15.87
N SER A 65 6.47 -7.08 16.60
CA SER A 65 7.55 -7.94 16.08
C SER A 65 7.04 -9.15 15.29
N SER A 66 5.73 -9.42 15.34
CA SER A 66 5.10 -10.54 14.64
C SER A 66 3.65 -10.26 14.29
N MET A 67 3.12 -11.00 13.31
CA MET A 67 1.71 -10.96 12.94
C MET A 67 0.77 -11.39 14.09
N TYR A 68 1.23 -12.33 14.92
CA TYR A 68 0.50 -12.73 16.12
C TYR A 68 0.37 -11.56 17.10
N GLN A 69 1.46 -10.84 17.34
CA GLN A 69 1.47 -9.67 18.23
C GLN A 69 0.59 -8.53 17.68
N LEU A 70 0.63 -8.30 16.37
CA LEU A 70 -0.26 -7.35 15.70
C LEU A 70 -1.74 -7.72 15.89
N ALA A 71 -2.07 -9.01 15.77
CA ALA A 71 -3.44 -9.51 15.98
C ALA A 71 -3.91 -9.34 17.43
N GLN A 72 -3.02 -9.55 18.41
CA GLN A 72 -3.30 -9.27 19.82
C GLN A 72 -3.56 -7.78 20.07
N ASN A 73 -2.72 -6.90 19.52
CA ASN A 73 -2.89 -5.44 19.66
C ASN A 73 -4.23 -4.97 19.07
N LEU A 74 -4.63 -5.55 17.94
CA LEU A 74 -5.90 -5.26 17.28
C LEU A 74 -7.11 -5.97 17.91
N LYS A 75 -6.89 -6.94 18.81
CA LYS A 75 -7.92 -7.83 19.37
C LYS A 75 -8.74 -8.55 18.28
N ARG A 76 -8.07 -8.99 17.22
CA ARG A 76 -8.67 -9.66 16.05
C ARG A 76 -8.00 -11.00 15.81
N ASP A 77 -8.70 -11.91 15.14
CA ASP A 77 -8.08 -13.15 14.67
C ASP A 77 -6.96 -12.86 13.67
N GLN A 78 -5.88 -13.62 13.77
CA GLN A 78 -4.71 -13.48 12.90
C GLN A 78 -5.08 -13.61 11.42
N ALA A 79 -6.03 -14.49 11.08
CA ALA A 79 -6.54 -14.65 9.71
C ALA A 79 -7.25 -13.39 9.17
N ASN A 80 -7.97 -12.68 10.03
CA ASN A 80 -8.65 -11.43 9.66
C ASN A 80 -7.65 -10.29 9.48
N VAL A 81 -6.62 -10.22 10.32
CA VAL A 81 -5.53 -9.25 10.18
C VAL A 81 -4.71 -9.51 8.92
N LEU A 82 -4.46 -10.77 8.58
CA LEU A 82 -3.77 -11.18 7.34
C LEU A 82 -4.51 -10.74 6.06
N ARG A 83 -5.86 -10.76 6.05
CA ARG A 83 -6.64 -10.28 4.90
C ARG A 83 -6.54 -8.76 4.69
N ASP A 84 -6.32 -8.05 5.79
CA ASP A 84 -6.15 -6.60 5.81
C ASP A 84 -4.68 -6.17 5.75
N GLU A 85 -3.75 -7.11 5.75
CA GLU A 85 -2.32 -6.83 5.66
C GLU A 85 -2.00 -6.20 4.28
N PRO A 86 -1.32 -5.04 4.23
CA PRO A 86 -1.05 -4.36 2.97
C PRO A 86 0.03 -5.02 2.09
N TRP A 87 0.74 -6.03 2.61
CA TRP A 87 2.05 -6.43 2.08
C TRP A 87 2.22 -7.90 1.71
N LYS A 88 1.21 -8.77 1.88
CA LYS A 88 1.32 -10.19 1.47
C LYS A 88 0.64 -10.48 0.14
N ALA A 89 1.46 -11.05 -0.74
CA ALA A 89 1.24 -11.42 -2.14
C ALA A 89 0.17 -12.49 -2.38
#